data_AF-A0A3D3JUF4-F1
#
_entry.id   AF-A0A3D3JUF4-F1
#
_cell.length_a   1.000
_cell.length_b   1.000
_cell.length_c   1.000
_cell.angle_alpha   90.00
_cell.angle_beta   90.00
_cell.angle_gamma   90.00
#
_symmetry.space_group_name_H-M   'P 1'
#
loop_
_entity.id
_entity.type
_entity.pdbx_description
1 polymer ?
#
loop_
_entity_poly.entity_id
_entity_poly.type
_entity_poly.pdbx_seq_one_letter_code
_entity_poly.pdbx_strand_id
1 'polypeptide(L)' 'AGAAGAAGADAPCTPCADVTDAAVALACEILGNSPPASVSELTATAGVIVNNLLISANICEDPCDINAGIQAALDAKLNP' A
#
# COMPACT_ATOMS: atom_id res chain seq x y z
N ALA A 1 -1.41 11.67 29.44
CA ALA A 1 -1.26 11.40 28.00
C ALA A 1 -1.31 9.89 27.79
N GLY A 2 -1.85 9.42 26.66
CA GLY A 2 -1.74 8.01 26.28
C GLY A 2 -0.33 7.67 25.81
N ALA A 3 -0.08 6.41 25.46
CA ALA A 3 1.23 5.95 24.97
C ALA A 3 1.73 6.69 23.71
N ALA A 4 0.83 7.34 22.98
CA ALA A 4 1.12 8.13 21.78
C ALA A 4 1.30 9.64 22.05
N GLY A 5 1.53 10.06 23.30
CA GLY A 5 1.73 11.47 23.62
C GLY A 5 0.46 12.31 23.54
N ALA A 6 0.60 13.63 23.62
CA ALA A 6 -0.52 14.55 23.40
C ALA A 6 -0.81 14.65 21.89
N ALA A 7 -2.08 14.55 21.51
CA ALA A 7 -2.54 14.58 20.12
C ALA A 7 -1.93 13.52 19.17
N GLY A 8 -1.33 12.44 19.70
CA GLY A 8 -0.72 11.40 18.87
C GLY A 8 0.71 11.73 18.41
N ALA A 9 1.37 12.73 18.99
CA ALA A 9 2.72 13.15 18.61
C ALA A 9 3.78 12.04 18.71
N ASP A 10 3.58 11.07 19.60
CA ASP A 10 4.46 9.91 19.78
C ASP A 10 3.85 8.63 19.20
N ALA A 11 2.83 8.74 18.34
CA ALA A 11 2.24 7.58 17.68
C ALA A 11 3.33 6.89 16.84
N PRO A 12 3.52 5.55 16.99
CA PRO A 12 4.46 4.83 16.15
C PRO A 12 4.09 5.04 14.69
N CYS A 13 5.08 5.40 13.89
CA CYS A 13 4.95 5.43 12.45
C CYS A 13 5.20 4.02 11.88
N THR A 14 4.60 3.72 10.74
CA THR A 14 4.81 2.45 10.03
C THR A 14 5.85 2.67 8.93
N PRO A 15 6.87 1.79 8.80
CA PRO A 15 7.80 1.83 7.68
C PRO A 15 7.09 1.76 6.33
N CYS A 16 7.56 2.50 5.32
CA CYS A 16 6.94 2.51 4.00
C CYS A 16 6.89 1.12 3.36
N ALA A 17 7.92 0.30 3.59
CA ALA A 17 7.97 -1.08 3.11
C ALA A 17 6.83 -1.94 3.65
N ASP A 18 6.56 -1.86 4.96
CA ASP A 18 5.48 -2.63 5.60
C ASP A 18 4.10 -2.21 5.08
N VAL A 19 3.89 -0.91 4.84
CA VAL A 19 2.65 -0.39 4.23
C VAL A 19 2.52 -0.87 2.78
N THR A 20 3.63 -0.90 2.04
CA THR A 20 3.66 -1.39 0.65
C THR A 20 3.33 -2.87 0.57
N ASP A 21 3.94 -3.70 1.41
CA ASP A 21 3.69 -5.14 1.45
C ASP A 21 2.24 -5.44 1.85
N ALA A 22 1.70 -4.72 2.84
CA ALA A 22 0.30 -4.85 3.23
C ALA A 22 -0.66 -4.42 2.11
N ALA A 23 -0.34 -3.34 1.38
CA ALA A 23 -1.12 -2.87 0.23
C ALA A 23 -1.13 -3.90 -0.91
N VAL A 24 0.02 -4.49 -1.22
CA VAL A 24 0.16 -5.56 -2.21
C VAL A 24 -0.64 -6.79 -1.80
N ALA A 25 -0.53 -7.23 -0.54
CA ALA A 25 -1.28 -8.39 -0.04
C ALA A 25 -2.79 -8.17 -0.12
N LEU A 26 -3.27 -6.98 0.27
CA LEU A 26 -4.68 -6.62 0.17
C LEU A 26 -5.15 -6.55 -1.28
N ALA A 27 -4.35 -5.97 -2.18
CA ALA A 27 -4.65 -5.98 -3.61
C ALA A 27 -4.77 -7.43 -4.09
N CYS A 28 -3.81 -8.31 -3.81
CA CYS A 28 -3.86 -9.71 -4.19
C CYS A 28 -5.13 -10.43 -3.67
N GLU A 29 -5.56 -10.18 -2.44
CA GLU A 29 -6.78 -10.77 -1.88
C GLU A 29 -8.05 -10.29 -2.60
N ILE A 30 -8.16 -8.99 -2.87
CA ILE A 30 -9.30 -8.40 -3.60
C ILE A 30 -9.36 -8.95 -5.02
N LEU A 31 -8.22 -9.03 -5.70
CA LEU A 31 -8.10 -9.50 -7.08
C LEU A 31 -8.27 -11.02 -7.20
N GLY A 32 -7.94 -11.77 -6.15
CA GLY A 32 -8.23 -13.20 -6.08
C GLY A 32 -9.73 -13.51 -6.03
N ASN A 33 -10.52 -12.63 -5.40
CA ASN A 33 -11.98 -12.75 -5.32
C ASN A 33 -12.71 -12.11 -6.51
N SER A 34 -12.15 -11.04 -7.08
CA SER A 34 -12.67 -10.34 -8.26
C SER A 34 -11.53 -10.07 -9.24
N PRO A 35 -11.22 -11.02 -10.13
CA PRO A 35 -10.12 -10.87 -11.06
C PRO A 35 -10.39 -9.71 -12.03
N PRO A 36 -9.43 -8.79 -12.21
CA PRO A 36 -9.56 -7.67 -13.13
C PRO A 36 -9.61 -8.18 -14.56
N ALA A 37 -10.38 -7.50 -15.43
CA ALA A 37 -10.50 -7.88 -16.84
C ALA A 37 -9.25 -7.51 -17.66
N SER A 38 -8.35 -6.70 -17.09
CA SER A 38 -7.10 -6.28 -17.74
C SER A 38 -6.03 -5.85 -16.73
N VAL A 39 -4.77 -5.80 -17.18
CA VAL A 39 -3.64 -5.25 -16.38
C VAL A 39 -3.87 -3.77 -16.05
N SER A 40 -4.52 -3.01 -16.92
CA SER A 40 -4.87 -1.60 -16.64
C SER A 40 -5.80 -1.48 -15.43
N GLU A 41 -6.82 -2.34 -15.39
CA GLU A 41 -7.80 -2.38 -14.30
C GLU A 41 -7.16 -2.89 -13.00
N LEU A 42 -6.27 -3.87 -13.09
CA LEU A 42 -5.41 -4.33 -12.00
C LEU A 42 -4.61 -3.17 -11.37
N THR A 43 -3.89 -2.42 -12.19
CA THR A 43 -3.10 -1.28 -11.74
C THR A 43 -3.97 -0.17 -11.15
N ALA A 44 -5.13 0.10 -11.75
CA ALA A 44 -6.07 1.11 -11.24
C ALA A 44 -6.64 0.73 -9.87
N THR A 45 -7.07 -0.52 -9.69
CA THR A 45 -7.56 -1.03 -8.40
C THR A 45 -6.47 -1.00 -7.33
N ALA A 46 -5.26 -1.45 -7.66
CA ALA A 46 -4.12 -1.39 -6.75
C ALA A 46 -3.80 0.07 -6.34
N GLY A 47 -3.80 1.01 -7.30
CA GLY A 47 -3.58 2.43 -7.02
C GLY A 47 -4.63 3.05 -6.09
N VAL A 48 -5.91 2.67 -6.21
CA VAL A 48 -6.97 3.13 -5.30
C VAL A 48 -6.77 2.61 -3.89
N ILE A 49 -6.41 1.33 -3.72
CA ILE A 49 -6.15 0.72 -2.41
C ILE A 49 -5.00 1.47 -1.72
N VAL A 50 -3.92 1.71 -2.44
CA VAL A 50 -2.73 2.41 -1.95
C VAL A 50 -3.03 3.85 -1.55
N ASN A 51 -3.74 4.60 -2.40
CA ASN A 51 -4.09 5.98 -2.08
C ASN A 51 -4.93 6.07 -0.81
N ASN A 52 -5.84 5.11 -0.58
CA ASN A 52 -6.60 5.05 0.67
C ASN A 52 -5.72 4.69 1.89
N LEU A 53 -4.74 3.80 1.72
CA LEU A 53 -3.78 3.46 2.77
C LEU A 53 -2.85 4.64 3.10
N LEU A 54 -2.33 5.35 2.10
CA LEU A 54 -1.49 6.54 2.28
C LEU A 54 -2.22 7.68 3.02
N ILE A 55 -3.52 7.87 2.79
CA ILE A 55 -4.32 8.90 3.47
C ILE A 55 -4.42 8.63 4.98
N SER A 56 -4.37 7.37 5.40
CA SER A 56 -4.64 6.95 6.78
C SER A 56 -3.40 6.48 7.54
N ALA A 57 -2.29 6.21 6.84
CA ALA A 57 -1.06 5.72 7.44
C ALA A 57 -0.20 6.86 7.99
N ASN A 58 0.26 6.69 9.23
CA ASN A 58 1.33 7.50 9.81
C ASN A 58 2.67 6.92 9.33
N ILE A 59 3.14 7.30 8.13
CA ILE A 59 4.32 6.68 7.52
C ILE A 59 5.61 7.33 8.03
N CYS A 60 6.63 6.53 8.33
CA CYS A 60 7.91 7.04 8.84
C CYS A 60 8.73 7.82 7.80
N GLU A 61 8.54 7.50 6.53
CA GLU A 61 9.30 8.04 5.39
C GLU A 61 8.34 8.76 4.42
N ASP A 62 8.60 10.03 4.15
CA ASP A 62 7.93 10.82 3.10
C ASP A 62 9.00 11.36 2.13
N PRO A 63 8.99 11.02 0.83
CA PRO A 63 7.93 10.28 0.11
C PRO A 63 8.01 8.75 0.22
N CYS A 64 6.85 8.13 0.43
CA CYS A 64 6.65 6.69 0.32
C CYS A 64 6.03 6.34 -1.04
N ASP A 65 6.86 5.96 -2.01
CA ASP A 65 6.41 5.61 -3.36
C ASP A 65 5.95 4.14 -3.43
N ILE A 66 4.80 3.87 -2.82
CA ILE A 66 4.15 2.55 -2.82
C ILE A 66 3.79 2.12 -4.25
N ASN A 67 3.52 3.08 -5.13
CA ASN A 67 3.16 2.79 -6.52
C ASN A 67 4.34 2.14 -7.25
N ALA A 68 5.58 2.59 -7.02
CA ALA A 68 6.77 1.92 -7.54
C ALA A 68 6.92 0.49 -7.01
N GLY A 69 6.63 0.25 -5.74
CA GLY A 69 6.65 -1.10 -5.15
C GLY A 69 5.64 -2.05 -5.80
N ILE A 70 4.44 -1.56 -6.08
CA ILE A 70 3.40 -2.34 -6.80
C ILE A 70 3.78 -2.59 -8.25
N GLN A 71 4.32 -1.59 -8.95
CA GLN A 71 4.82 -1.80 -10.32
C GLN A 71 5.91 -2.87 -10.35
N ALA A 72 6.86 -2.83 -9.40
CA ALA A 72 7.90 -3.86 -9.30
C ALA A 72 7.31 -5.26 -9.01
N ALA A 73 6.31 -5.37 -8.14
CA ALA A 73 5.63 -6.63 -7.85
C ALA A 73 4.83 -7.15 -9.06
N LEU A 74 4.18 -6.26 -9.80
CA LEU A 74 3.47 -6.58 -11.05
C LEU A 74 4.46 -7.03 -12.14
N ASP A 75 5.55 -6.30 -12.33
CA ASP A 75 6.60 -6.63 -13.29
C ASP A 75 7.23 -7.99 -12.98
N ALA A 76 7.54 -8.29 -11.72
CA ALA A 76 8.05 -9.60 -11.30
C ALA A 76 7.04 -10.73 -11.51
N LYS A 77 5.74 -10.44 -11.55
CA LYS A 77 4.69 -11.44 -11.82
C LYS A 77 4.41 -11.62 -13.32
N LEU A 78 4.50 -10.54 -14.10
CA LEU A 78 4.22 -10.54 -15.54
C LEU A 78 5.44 -10.98 -16.36
N ASN A 79 6.67 -10.77 -15.85
CA ASN A 79 7.93 -11.22 -16.44
C ASN A 79 8.73 -12.06 -15.42
N PRO A 80 8.36 -13.34 -15.21
CA PRO A 80 9.08 -14.25 -14.31
C PRO A 80 10.43 -14.73 -14.84
#